data_AF-A0A950RQP3-F1
#
_entry.id   AF-A0A950RQP3-F1
#
_cell.length_a   1.000
_cell.length_b   1.000
_cell.length_c   1.000
_cell.angle_alpha   90.00
_cell.angle_beta   90.00
_cell.angle_gamma   90.00
#
_symmetry.space_group_name_H-M   'P 1'
#
loop_
_entity.id
_entity.type
_entity.pdbx_description
1 polymer ?
#
loop_
_entity_poly.entity_id
_entity_poly.type
_entity_poly.pdbx_seq_one_letter_code
_entity_poly.pdbx_strand_id
1 'polypeptide(L)'
;RGSTQGANPYPSAYLLALLLLTRLPEGAWCQPAAVEQWVGERHPYWSPRQEPGKDEGGTPEGQPGTTPSRPLGLRSFLLGVAYPLRLLQAARSAEGEWVVRLAPLGRRLLGLGEEAEAEVSYKQTLLVQPNLEMVAYRQGLTPGLIARLGQFAAWKSLGAACTLQLQPDTVYRALESGQTFETILQTLEQHGMRPTPASVLESLKTWANKRERLGVYPSATLFEFNSAEDLQEALARGLPGVRLSERLAVVANESAIDFRHFRLAGTRDYGLPPEKCVEVAEDGVSLTIDLARSDLLLETEMQRFAELLDSSLNNGRRQYRLTPASLTAGRESGLGLRALEEWFLQRTGKAMSPAARLLLAGPLVPPMDLRRQLVLHVSTAEVADGLMQWPETRSLLLARLGPTTLAVAEEKVEELRQRLGSLGLTVALESGNHPA
;
A
#
# COMPACT_ATOMS: atom_id res chain seq x y z
N ARG A 1 2.61 -37.65 5.64
CA ARG A 1 2.46 -37.85 7.10
C ARG A 1 1.96 -36.53 7.67
N GLY A 2 0.66 -36.41 7.94
CA GLY A 2 0.08 -35.21 8.55
C GLY A 2 0.46 -35.17 10.03
N SER A 3 1.06 -34.07 10.48
CA SER A 3 1.26 -33.80 11.90
C SER A 3 -0.11 -33.57 12.52
N THR A 4 -0.59 -34.52 13.34
CA THR A 4 -1.65 -34.25 14.31
C THR A 4 -1.12 -33.21 15.30
N GLN A 5 -1.41 -31.93 15.04
CA GLN A 5 -1.32 -30.90 16.07
C GLN A 5 -2.17 -31.38 17.25
N GLY A 6 -1.53 -31.64 18.39
CA GLY A 6 -2.24 -31.99 19.61
C GLY A 6 -3.26 -30.91 19.93
N ALA A 7 -4.53 -31.30 20.10
CA ALA A 7 -5.59 -30.38 20.46
C ALA A 7 -5.24 -29.67 21.77
N ASN A 8 -5.41 -28.35 21.81
CA ASN A 8 -5.19 -27.55 23.01
C ASN A 8 -6.17 -28.02 24.12
N PRO A 9 -5.69 -28.54 25.27
CA PRO A 9 -6.54 -29.09 26.32
C PRO A 9 -7.10 -28.02 27.27
N TYR A 10 -6.67 -26.76 27.16
CA TYR A 10 -7.07 -25.69 28.08
C TYR A 10 -8.56 -25.35 27.99
N PRO A 11 -9.22 -25.25 26.82
CA PRO A 11 -10.65 -24.99 26.74
C PRO A 11 -11.51 -26.03 27.48
N SER A 12 -11.17 -27.32 27.37
CA SER A 12 -11.90 -28.38 28.08
C SER A 12 -11.65 -28.33 29.58
N ALA A 13 -10.43 -28.06 30.04
CA ALA A 13 -10.13 -27.84 31.45
C ALA A 13 -10.84 -26.62 32.04
N TYR A 14 -10.95 -25.51 31.29
CA TYR A 14 -11.62 -24.29 31.72
C TYR A 14 -13.13 -24.49 31.88
N LEU A 15 -13.77 -25.13 30.90
CA LEU A 15 -15.18 -25.50 31.01
C LEU A 15 -15.41 -26.47 32.16
N LEU A 16 -14.56 -27.49 32.31
CA LEU A 16 -14.64 -28.46 33.40
C LEU A 16 -14.48 -27.79 34.77
N ALA A 17 -13.57 -26.83 34.92
CA ALA A 17 -13.42 -26.06 36.14
C ALA A 17 -14.71 -25.31 36.50
N LEU A 18 -15.39 -24.68 35.53
CA LEU A 18 -16.68 -24.03 35.75
C LEU A 18 -17.78 -25.05 36.12
N LEU A 19 -17.81 -26.21 35.46
CA LEU A 19 -18.74 -27.31 35.76
C LEU A 19 -18.48 -27.95 37.13
N LEU A 20 -17.27 -27.91 37.66
CA LEU A 20 -16.98 -28.37 39.02
C LEU A 20 -17.58 -27.42 40.05
N LEU A 21 -17.53 -26.13 39.79
CA LEU A 21 -18.16 -25.14 40.67
C LEU A 21 -19.69 -25.26 40.70
N THR A 22 -20.31 -25.88 39.70
CA THR A 22 -21.77 -26.14 39.71
C THR A 22 -22.17 -27.21 40.71
N ARG A 23 -21.23 -28.08 41.11
CA ARG A 23 -21.46 -29.15 42.07
C ARG A 23 -21.44 -28.66 43.50
N LEU A 24 -20.98 -27.43 43.73
CA LEU A 24 -21.03 -26.80 45.04
C LEU A 24 -22.46 -26.31 45.33
N PRO A 25 -22.92 -26.36 46.60
CA PRO A 25 -24.17 -25.73 47.01
C PRO A 25 -24.20 -24.25 46.62
N GLU A 26 -25.40 -23.72 46.40
CA GLU A 26 -25.53 -22.31 46.07
C GLU A 26 -24.91 -21.42 47.17
N GLY A 27 -24.08 -20.47 46.76
CA GLY A 27 -23.37 -19.58 47.66
C GLY A 27 -22.09 -20.14 48.29
N ALA A 28 -21.79 -21.43 48.14
CA ALA A 28 -20.60 -22.07 48.70
C ALA A 28 -19.32 -21.63 47.98
N TRP A 29 -18.24 -21.44 48.75
CA TRP A 29 -16.94 -21.01 48.27
C TRP A 29 -15.98 -22.20 48.18
N CYS A 30 -15.08 -22.20 47.18
CA CYS A 30 -13.98 -23.16 47.11
C CYS A 30 -12.65 -22.47 46.80
N GLN A 31 -11.55 -23.11 47.13
CA GLN A 31 -10.22 -22.64 46.76
C GLN A 31 -9.94 -23.00 45.29
N PRO A 32 -9.44 -22.07 44.44
CA PRO A 32 -9.04 -22.37 43.07
C PRO A 32 -8.04 -23.53 42.97
N ALA A 33 -7.16 -23.67 43.97
CA ALA A 33 -6.19 -24.77 44.04
C ALA A 33 -6.86 -26.15 44.13
N ALA A 34 -7.99 -26.27 44.83
CA ALA A 34 -8.74 -27.52 44.91
C ALA A 34 -9.37 -27.91 43.57
N VAL A 35 -9.87 -26.94 42.82
CA VAL A 35 -10.38 -27.15 41.45
C VAL A 35 -9.24 -27.56 40.52
N GLU A 36 -8.10 -26.87 40.63
CA GLU A 36 -6.91 -27.15 39.84
C GLU A 36 -6.36 -28.56 40.08
N GLN A 37 -6.26 -28.96 41.35
CA GLN A 37 -5.87 -30.31 41.74
C GLN A 37 -6.83 -31.36 41.18
N TRP A 38 -8.14 -31.16 41.33
CA TRP A 38 -9.14 -32.12 40.84
C TRP A 38 -9.02 -32.34 39.33
N VAL A 39 -8.85 -31.25 38.56
CA VAL A 39 -8.70 -31.31 37.10
C VAL A 39 -7.39 -31.99 36.72
N GLY A 40 -6.28 -31.71 37.43
CA GLY A 40 -5.00 -32.37 37.19
C GLY A 40 -5.06 -33.88 37.38
N GLU A 41 -5.77 -34.34 38.42
CA GLU A 41 -5.93 -35.76 38.72
C GLU A 41 -6.80 -36.51 37.70
N ARG A 42 -7.81 -35.86 37.13
CA ARG A 42 -8.91 -36.52 36.40
C ARG A 42 -9.04 -36.17 34.92
N HIS A 43 -8.41 -35.08 34.46
CA HIS A 43 -8.52 -34.69 33.05
C HIS A 43 -7.66 -35.61 32.17
N PRO A 44 -8.19 -36.21 31.08
CA PRO A 44 -7.50 -37.21 30.27
C PRO A 44 -6.14 -36.80 29.69
N TYR A 45 -5.89 -35.49 29.58
CA TYR A 45 -4.63 -34.94 29.08
C TYR A 45 -3.52 -34.87 30.15
N TRP A 46 -3.88 -34.63 31.42
CA TRP A 46 -2.92 -34.41 32.52
C TRP A 46 -2.91 -35.53 33.56
N SER A 47 -3.99 -36.32 33.63
CA SER A 47 -4.05 -37.51 34.46
C SER A 47 -3.00 -38.50 33.95
N PRO A 48 -2.17 -39.10 34.83
CA PRO A 48 -1.23 -40.12 34.42
C PRO A 48 -2.01 -41.29 33.82
N ARG A 49 -1.92 -41.47 32.50
CA ARG A 49 -2.34 -42.72 31.86
C ARG A 49 -1.50 -43.83 32.50
N GLN A 50 -2.12 -44.66 33.33
CA GLN A 50 -1.62 -46.02 33.50
C GLN A 50 -1.78 -46.70 32.15
N GLU A 51 -0.74 -46.72 31.32
CA GLU A 51 -0.68 -47.63 30.18
C GLU A 51 -0.68 -49.06 30.76
N PRO A 52 -1.71 -49.88 30.53
CA PRO A 52 -1.64 -51.28 30.89
C PRO A 52 -0.72 -51.96 29.88
N GLY A 53 0.51 -52.30 30.30
CA GLY A 53 1.40 -53.18 29.53
C GLY A 53 2.79 -52.66 29.17
N LYS A 54 3.35 -51.66 29.86
CA LYS A 54 4.79 -51.35 29.79
C LYS A 54 5.47 -51.49 31.15
N ASP A 55 5.49 -52.72 31.64
CA ASP A 55 6.56 -53.17 32.52
C ASP A 55 7.35 -54.24 31.77
N GLU A 56 8.65 -53.95 31.61
CA GLU A 56 9.81 -54.86 31.51
C GLU A 56 10.83 -54.37 30.47
N GLY A 57 11.73 -53.52 30.93
CA GLY A 57 12.89 -53.06 30.17
C GLY A 57 13.65 -52.00 30.96
N GLY A 58 14.37 -52.43 31.99
CA GLY A 58 15.01 -51.55 32.98
C GLY A 58 16.05 -50.58 32.43
N THR A 59 16.24 -49.49 33.18
CA THR A 59 17.53 -48.82 33.35
C THR A 59 17.52 -48.04 34.67
N PRO A 60 18.69 -47.81 35.28
CA PRO A 60 18.86 -47.79 36.73
C PRO A 60 18.75 -46.39 37.36
N GLU A 61 18.56 -46.42 38.68
CA GLU A 61 18.78 -45.39 39.71
C GLU A 61 19.36 -44.05 39.25
N GLY A 62 18.55 -43.00 39.41
CA GLY A 62 18.98 -41.61 39.28
C GLY A 62 17.86 -40.61 39.56
N GLN A 63 17.71 -40.23 40.84
CA GLN A 63 16.95 -39.09 41.39
C GLN A 63 15.40 -39.18 41.43
N PRO A 64 14.76 -38.80 42.56
CA PRO A 64 13.34 -38.52 42.61
C PRO A 64 13.07 -37.22 41.82
N GLY A 65 12.88 -37.38 40.52
CA GLY A 65 12.51 -36.32 39.59
C GLY A 65 11.12 -35.80 39.90
N THR A 66 11.07 -34.79 40.76
CA THR A 66 10.10 -33.71 40.72
C THR A 66 9.88 -33.29 39.26
N THR A 67 8.84 -33.82 38.63
CA THR A 67 8.24 -33.10 37.51
C THR A 67 7.46 -31.97 38.19
N PRO A 68 7.86 -30.68 38.10
CA PRO A 68 6.95 -29.63 38.50
C PRO A 68 5.77 -29.76 37.55
N SER A 69 4.66 -30.33 38.03
CA SER A 69 3.39 -30.31 37.33
C SER A 69 3.16 -28.86 36.96
N ARG A 70 3.36 -28.53 35.68
CA ARG A 70 3.25 -27.16 35.20
C ARG A 70 1.85 -26.72 35.62
N PRO A 71 1.71 -25.62 36.38
CA PRO A 71 0.40 -25.22 36.88
C PRO A 71 -0.54 -25.16 35.68
N LEU A 72 -1.69 -25.83 35.80
CA LEU A 72 -2.72 -25.90 34.75
C LEU A 72 -3.22 -24.49 34.39
N GLY A 73 -2.88 -23.49 35.22
CA GLY A 73 -3.23 -22.10 35.01
C GLY A 73 -4.70 -21.86 35.31
N LEU A 74 -5.36 -22.80 36.00
CA LEU A 74 -6.77 -22.70 36.34
C LEU A 74 -7.02 -21.57 37.32
N ARG A 75 -6.13 -21.35 38.29
CA ARG A 75 -6.19 -20.14 39.11
C ARG A 75 -6.14 -18.86 38.27
N SER A 76 -5.27 -18.80 37.26
CA SER A 76 -5.14 -17.65 36.35
C SER A 76 -6.38 -17.47 35.47
N PHE A 77 -6.98 -18.56 34.98
CA PHE A 77 -8.24 -18.51 34.25
C PHE A 77 -9.40 -18.03 35.14
N LEU A 78 -9.55 -18.61 36.32
CA LEU A 78 -10.65 -18.29 37.25
C LEU A 78 -10.57 -16.82 37.69
N LEU A 79 -9.40 -16.36 38.14
CA LEU A 79 -9.24 -15.00 38.64
C LEU A 79 -8.98 -13.96 37.54
N GLY A 80 -8.38 -14.36 36.42
CA GLY A 80 -7.98 -13.44 35.34
C GLY A 80 -8.96 -13.35 34.18
N VAL A 81 -9.85 -14.34 33.99
CA VAL A 81 -10.83 -14.36 32.88
C VAL A 81 -12.25 -14.50 33.41
N ALA A 82 -12.54 -15.55 34.17
CA ALA A 82 -13.90 -15.82 34.62
C ALA A 82 -14.42 -14.78 35.63
N TYR A 83 -13.55 -14.24 36.49
CA TYR A 83 -13.91 -13.17 37.42
C TYR A 83 -14.22 -11.83 36.70
N PRO A 84 -13.38 -11.28 35.81
CA PRO A 84 -13.72 -10.07 35.06
C PRO A 84 -14.99 -10.18 34.21
N LEU A 85 -15.27 -11.36 33.66
CA LEU A 85 -16.50 -11.65 32.92
C LEU A 85 -17.73 -11.87 33.84
N ARG A 86 -17.56 -11.72 35.16
CA ARG A 86 -18.59 -11.93 36.18
C ARG A 86 -19.24 -13.32 36.14
N LEU A 87 -18.51 -14.33 35.63
CA LEU A 87 -18.94 -15.73 35.72
C LEU A 87 -18.78 -16.25 37.15
N LEU A 88 -17.81 -15.72 37.88
CA LEU A 88 -17.57 -16.06 39.28
C LEU A 88 -17.39 -14.83 40.16
N GLN A 89 -17.56 -15.01 41.46
CA GLN A 89 -17.16 -14.09 42.50
C GLN A 89 -15.88 -14.60 43.14
N ALA A 90 -14.99 -13.70 43.56
CA ALA A 90 -13.75 -14.01 44.25
C ALA A 90 -13.67 -13.22 45.56
N ALA A 91 -13.20 -13.85 46.63
CA ALA A 91 -12.99 -13.24 47.94
C ALA A 91 -11.72 -13.79 48.60
N ARG A 92 -11.27 -13.16 49.68
CA ARG A 92 -10.20 -13.70 50.54
C ARG A 92 -10.82 -14.43 51.72
N SER A 93 -10.33 -15.64 52.03
CA SER A 93 -10.70 -16.39 53.23
C SER A 93 -10.12 -15.71 54.48
N ALA A 94 -10.50 -16.19 55.68
CA ALA A 94 -9.93 -15.73 56.95
C ALA A 94 -8.41 -15.96 57.04
N GLU A 95 -7.89 -16.95 56.31
CA GLU A 95 -6.47 -17.29 56.21
C GLU A 95 -5.74 -16.47 55.12
N GLY A 96 -6.45 -15.57 54.43
CA GLY A 96 -5.89 -14.73 53.38
C GLY A 96 -5.77 -15.42 52.01
N GLU A 97 -6.33 -16.62 51.82
CA GLU A 97 -6.31 -17.32 50.53
C GLU A 97 -7.46 -16.89 49.61
N TRP A 98 -7.26 -16.97 48.29
CA TRP A 98 -8.36 -16.70 47.36
C TRP A 98 -9.37 -17.85 47.38
N VAL A 99 -10.64 -17.50 47.47
CA VAL A 99 -11.77 -18.41 47.29
C VAL A 99 -12.69 -17.88 46.19
N VAL A 100 -13.27 -18.80 45.43
CA VAL A 100 -14.18 -18.50 44.31
C VAL A 100 -15.49 -19.26 44.44
N ARG A 101 -16.55 -18.67 43.91
CA ARG A 101 -17.86 -19.32 43.71
C ARG A 101 -18.51 -18.84 42.43
N LEU A 102 -19.44 -19.60 41.86
CA LEU A 102 -20.20 -19.11 40.71
C LEU A 102 -21.01 -17.87 41.10
N ALA A 103 -20.94 -16.83 40.27
CA ALA A 103 -21.79 -15.67 40.36
C ALA A 103 -23.19 -16.00 39.81
N PRO A 104 -24.23 -15.19 40.11
CA PRO A 104 -25.55 -15.38 39.51
C PRO A 104 -25.52 -15.47 37.98
N LEU A 105 -24.72 -14.64 37.29
CA LEU A 105 -24.54 -14.71 35.84
C LEU A 105 -23.93 -16.05 35.38
N GLY A 106 -22.88 -16.53 36.05
CA GLY A 106 -22.26 -17.80 35.71
C GLY A 106 -23.18 -19.00 35.93
N ARG A 107 -23.97 -19.01 37.02
CA ARG A 107 -24.99 -20.05 37.25
C ARG A 107 -26.04 -20.08 36.14
N ARG A 108 -26.53 -18.90 35.72
CA ARG A 108 -27.50 -18.80 34.60
C ARG A 108 -26.94 -19.32 33.28
N LEU A 109 -25.73 -18.90 32.91
CA LEU A 109 -25.09 -19.36 31.66
C LEU A 109 -24.82 -20.87 31.64
N LEU A 110 -24.69 -21.49 32.81
CA LEU A 110 -24.55 -22.94 32.98
C LEU A 110 -25.88 -23.67 33.18
N GLY A 111 -27.03 -22.98 33.06
CA GLY A 111 -28.37 -23.57 33.15
C GLY A 111 -28.85 -23.89 34.58
N LEU A 112 -28.28 -23.24 35.61
CA LEU A 112 -28.53 -23.54 37.04
C LEU A 112 -29.22 -22.40 37.81
N GLY A 113 -29.58 -21.32 37.13
CA GLY A 113 -30.28 -20.18 37.71
C GLY A 113 -31.49 -19.82 36.85
N GLU A 114 -32.44 -19.10 37.44
CA GLU A 114 -33.60 -18.60 36.72
C GLU A 114 -33.16 -17.69 35.56
N GLU A 115 -33.88 -17.81 34.45
CA GLU A 115 -33.67 -16.95 33.29
C GLU A 115 -33.78 -15.49 33.72
N ALA A 116 -32.90 -14.63 33.20
CA ALA A 116 -32.98 -13.21 33.53
C ALA A 116 -34.39 -12.70 33.20
N GLU A 117 -35.06 -12.05 34.16
CA GLU A 117 -36.17 -11.17 33.79
C GLU A 117 -35.63 -10.24 32.71
N ALA A 118 -36.28 -10.23 31.54
CA ALA A 118 -35.88 -9.38 30.44
C ALA A 118 -35.74 -7.95 30.97
N GLU A 119 -34.55 -7.35 30.84
CA GLU A 119 -34.34 -5.96 31.23
C GLU A 119 -35.47 -5.13 30.63
N VAL A 120 -36.21 -4.40 31.48
CA VAL A 120 -37.32 -3.56 31.04
C VAL A 120 -36.74 -2.52 30.09
N SER A 121 -36.85 -2.79 28.79
CA SER A 121 -36.29 -1.94 27.75
C SER A 121 -37.22 -0.76 27.55
N TYR A 122 -36.81 0.40 28.07
CA TYR A 122 -37.47 1.66 27.79
C TYR A 122 -37.17 2.06 26.34
N LYS A 123 -38.08 1.71 25.42
CA LYS A 123 -37.89 1.97 23.99
C LYS A 123 -37.69 3.45 23.68
N GLN A 124 -38.43 4.33 24.35
CA GLN A 124 -38.40 5.79 24.16
C GLN A 124 -37.46 6.44 25.17
N THR A 125 -36.19 6.59 24.80
CA THR A 125 -35.13 7.05 25.72
C THR A 125 -34.30 8.20 25.15
N LEU A 126 -34.58 8.63 23.92
CA LEU A 126 -33.83 9.65 23.20
C LEU A 126 -34.73 10.85 22.89
N LEU A 127 -34.26 12.04 23.18
CA LEU A 127 -34.86 13.30 22.74
C LEU A 127 -33.91 13.99 21.79
N VAL A 128 -34.27 14.04 20.50
CA VAL A 128 -33.51 14.75 19.47
C VAL A 128 -34.02 16.19 19.37
N GLN A 129 -33.11 17.15 19.43
CA GLN A 129 -33.43 18.57 19.40
C GLN A 129 -33.10 19.21 18.04
N PRO A 130 -33.80 20.29 17.64
CA PRO A 130 -33.56 20.94 16.35
C PRO A 130 -32.15 21.51 16.16
N ASN A 131 -31.41 21.74 17.25
CA ASN A 131 -30.04 22.26 17.28
C ASN A 131 -28.97 21.16 17.14
N LEU A 132 -29.33 19.96 16.68
CA LEU A 132 -28.45 18.79 16.51
C LEU A 132 -27.93 18.18 17.83
N GLU A 133 -28.49 18.59 18.97
CA GLU A 133 -28.21 17.94 20.25
C GLU A 133 -29.22 16.84 20.53
N MET A 134 -28.77 15.83 21.26
CA MET A 134 -29.59 14.72 21.70
C MET A 134 -29.43 14.52 23.20
N VAL A 135 -30.54 14.26 23.87
CA VAL A 135 -30.57 13.89 25.28
C VAL A 135 -30.99 12.43 25.38
N ALA A 136 -30.12 11.58 25.90
CA ALA A 136 -30.38 10.18 26.13
C ALA A 136 -30.54 9.90 27.63
N TYR A 137 -31.69 9.39 28.03
CA TYR A 137 -31.97 9.03 29.42
C TYR A 137 -31.29 7.70 29.78
N ARG A 138 -30.56 7.68 30.89
CA ARG A 138 -29.71 6.54 31.26
C ARG A 138 -30.48 5.22 31.44
N GLN A 139 -31.72 5.32 31.89
CA GLN A 139 -32.61 4.18 32.13
C GLN A 139 -32.95 3.35 30.87
N GLY A 140 -32.93 3.94 29.67
CA GLY A 140 -33.11 3.21 28.41
C GLY A 140 -31.82 3.01 27.60
N LEU A 141 -30.68 3.50 28.10
CA LEU A 141 -29.39 3.35 27.42
C LEU A 141 -28.81 1.94 27.64
N THR A 142 -29.13 1.04 26.71
CA THR A 142 -28.47 -0.26 26.62
C THR A 142 -27.05 -0.12 26.05
N PRO A 143 -26.11 -1.04 26.35
CA PRO A 143 -24.77 -1.04 25.76
C PRO A 143 -24.79 -1.01 24.22
N GLY A 144 -25.74 -1.72 23.60
CA GLY A 144 -25.92 -1.72 22.16
C GLY A 144 -26.36 -0.36 21.61
N LEU A 145 -27.25 0.35 22.32
CA LEU A 145 -27.66 1.70 21.94
C LEU A 145 -26.52 2.70 22.12
N ILE A 146 -25.73 2.60 23.20
CA ILE A 146 -24.54 3.43 23.42
C ILE A 146 -23.56 3.27 22.27
N ALA A 147 -23.29 2.03 21.85
CA ALA A 147 -22.41 1.74 20.72
C ALA A 147 -22.95 2.34 19.42
N ARG A 148 -24.25 2.17 19.12
CA ARG A 148 -24.88 2.75 17.91
C ARG A 148 -24.82 4.27 17.91
N LEU A 149 -25.22 4.93 18.99
CA LEU A 149 -25.17 6.39 19.10
C LEU A 149 -23.75 6.92 18.98
N GLY A 150 -22.77 6.24 19.57
CA GLY A 150 -21.36 6.63 19.49
C GLY A 150 -20.74 6.47 18.09
N GLN A 151 -21.39 5.76 17.17
CA GLN A 151 -20.91 5.65 15.79
C GLN A 151 -21.16 6.93 14.99
N PHE A 152 -22.27 7.64 15.25
CA PHE A 152 -22.67 8.81 14.44
C PHE A 152 -22.84 10.11 15.24
N ALA A 153 -22.69 10.09 16.57
CA ALA A 153 -22.77 11.26 17.43
C ALA A 153 -21.62 11.32 18.45
N ALA A 154 -21.23 12.54 18.83
CA ALA A 154 -20.21 12.78 19.85
C ALA A 154 -20.85 12.88 21.25
N TRP A 155 -20.30 12.16 22.24
CA TRP A 155 -20.71 12.31 23.64
C TRP A 155 -20.19 13.63 24.22
N LYS A 156 -21.10 14.46 24.74
CA LYS A 156 -20.78 15.71 25.45
C LYS A 156 -20.72 15.51 26.97
N SER A 157 -21.68 14.78 27.52
CA SER A 157 -21.77 14.51 28.96
C SER A 157 -22.41 13.14 29.22
N LEU A 158 -21.94 12.46 30.26
CA LEU A 158 -22.41 11.14 30.70
C LEU A 158 -23.13 11.19 32.07
N GLY A 159 -23.75 12.33 32.37
CA GLY A 159 -24.53 12.54 33.60
C GLY A 159 -25.84 11.75 33.66
N ALA A 160 -26.76 12.16 34.54
CA ALA A 160 -28.07 11.52 34.69
C ALA A 160 -28.89 11.54 33.38
N ALA A 161 -28.78 12.64 32.63
CA ALA A 161 -29.17 12.73 31.24
C ALA A 161 -27.89 12.85 30.41
N CYS A 162 -27.59 11.83 29.61
CA CYS A 162 -26.41 11.84 28.78
C CYS A 162 -26.69 12.72 27.56
N THR A 163 -25.77 13.63 27.22
CA THR A 163 -25.93 14.52 26.07
C THR A 163 -24.98 14.11 24.96
N LEU A 164 -25.49 14.10 23.74
CA LEU A 164 -24.73 13.87 22.53
C LEU A 164 -24.98 15.00 21.54
N GLN A 165 -24.09 15.14 20.56
CA GLN A 165 -24.26 16.06 19.46
C GLN A 165 -23.98 15.37 18.14
N LEU A 166 -24.87 15.59 17.18
CA LEU A 166 -24.63 15.26 15.78
C LEU A 166 -23.74 16.34 15.17
N GLN A 167 -22.61 15.92 14.62
CA GLN A 167 -21.66 16.80 13.96
C GLN A 167 -21.36 16.23 12.57
N PRO A 168 -21.00 17.07 11.58
CA PRO A 168 -20.63 16.59 10.25
C PRO A 168 -19.56 15.50 10.31
N ASP A 169 -18.51 15.69 11.11
CA ASP A 169 -17.39 14.75 11.21
C ASP A 169 -17.78 13.38 11.76
N THR A 170 -18.66 13.33 12.77
CA THR A 170 -19.12 12.06 13.35
C THR A 170 -20.04 11.33 12.38
N VAL A 171 -20.87 12.06 11.65
CA VAL A 171 -21.74 11.48 10.62
C VAL A 171 -20.93 10.97 9.43
N TYR A 172 -19.93 11.72 8.97
CA TYR A 172 -19.05 11.25 7.88
C TYR A 172 -18.32 9.96 8.26
N ARG A 173 -17.75 9.88 9.47
CA ARG A 173 -17.12 8.63 9.95
C ARG A 173 -18.10 7.46 10.04
N ALA A 174 -19.34 7.71 10.45
CA ALA A 174 -20.39 6.70 10.44
C ALA A 174 -20.65 6.19 9.01
N LEU A 175 -20.80 7.11 8.05
CA LEU A 175 -21.04 6.76 6.65
C LEU A 175 -19.84 6.03 6.02
N GLU A 176 -18.61 6.41 6.38
CA GLU A 176 -17.37 5.72 5.97
C GLU A 176 -17.27 4.30 6.54
N SER A 177 -17.78 4.08 7.75
CA SER A 177 -17.82 2.75 8.40
C SER A 177 -19.03 1.88 7.98
N GLY A 178 -19.81 2.33 6.99
CA GLY A 178 -20.89 1.56 6.38
C GLY A 178 -22.28 1.82 6.96
N GLN A 179 -22.45 2.81 7.83
CA GLN A 179 -23.79 3.31 8.17
C GLN A 179 -24.39 4.05 6.96
N THR A 180 -25.72 4.10 6.87
CA THR A 180 -26.43 4.88 5.87
C THR A 180 -27.29 5.95 6.53
N PHE A 181 -27.80 6.89 5.73
CA PHE A 181 -28.75 7.88 6.22
C PHE A 181 -29.98 7.21 6.86
N GLU A 182 -30.49 6.14 6.23
CA GLU A 182 -31.65 5.39 6.68
C GLU A 182 -31.40 4.68 8.00
N THR A 183 -30.23 4.05 8.19
CA THR A 183 -29.93 3.33 9.45
C THR A 183 -29.74 4.29 10.63
N ILE A 184 -29.14 5.45 10.39
CA ILE A 184 -29.02 6.52 11.39
C ILE A 184 -30.43 7.02 11.74
N LEU A 185 -31.24 7.36 10.74
CA LEU A 185 -32.60 7.86 10.94
C LEU A 185 -33.46 6.84 11.70
N GLN A 186 -33.42 5.58 11.29
CA GLN A 186 -34.14 4.49 11.96
C GLN A 186 -33.75 4.40 13.44
N THR A 187 -32.45 4.54 13.76
CA THR A 187 -32.00 4.54 15.16
C THR A 187 -32.59 5.70 15.95
N LEU A 188 -32.63 6.90 15.36
CA LEU A 188 -33.21 8.10 16.00
C LEU A 188 -34.72 7.95 16.20
N GLU A 189 -35.45 7.43 15.22
CA GLU A 189 -36.90 7.25 15.28
C GLU A 189 -37.31 6.11 16.21
N GLN A 190 -36.59 4.99 16.18
CA GLN A 190 -36.88 3.82 17.01
C GLN A 190 -36.72 4.10 18.50
N HIS A 191 -35.72 4.91 18.86
CA HIS A 191 -35.42 5.25 20.25
C HIS A 191 -35.94 6.62 20.68
N GLY A 192 -36.48 7.39 19.72
CA GLY A 192 -36.98 8.74 19.90
C GLY A 192 -38.27 8.80 20.70
N MET A 193 -38.34 9.75 21.63
CA MET A 193 -39.59 10.13 22.31
C MET A 193 -40.51 10.97 21.42
N ARG A 194 -39.93 11.61 20.39
CA ARG A 194 -40.61 12.46 19.41
C ARG A 194 -40.04 12.17 18.02
N PRO A 195 -40.78 12.47 16.95
CA PRO A 195 -40.24 12.44 15.60
C PRO A 195 -38.97 13.30 15.49
N THR A 196 -38.02 12.84 14.68
CA THR A 196 -36.78 13.58 14.41
C THR A 196 -37.10 14.95 13.81
N PRO A 197 -36.60 16.06 14.36
CA PRO A 197 -36.86 17.39 13.82
C PRO A 197 -36.43 17.55 12.37
N ALA A 198 -37.19 18.31 11.57
CA ALA A 198 -36.91 18.54 10.15
C ALA A 198 -35.49 19.10 9.89
N SER A 199 -35.01 20.02 10.74
CA SER A 199 -33.65 20.59 10.63
C SER A 199 -32.55 19.54 10.77
N VAL A 200 -32.78 18.50 11.58
CA VAL A 200 -31.85 17.39 11.79
C VAL A 200 -31.89 16.47 10.56
N LEU A 201 -33.07 16.19 10.01
CA LEU A 201 -33.22 15.40 8.78
C LEU A 201 -32.51 16.06 7.59
N GLU A 202 -32.71 17.37 7.40
CA GLU A 202 -32.08 18.14 6.32
C GLU A 202 -30.56 18.15 6.47
N SER A 203 -30.05 18.33 7.68
CA SER A 203 -28.62 18.26 7.98
C SER A 203 -28.03 16.90 7.65
N LEU A 204 -28.64 15.82 8.14
CA LEU A 204 -28.21 14.44 7.89
C LEU A 204 -28.23 14.11 6.39
N LYS A 205 -29.29 14.50 5.68
CA LYS A 205 -29.42 14.30 4.22
C LYS A 205 -28.36 15.08 3.44
N THR A 206 -28.10 16.33 3.83
CA THR A 206 -27.06 17.17 3.21
C THR A 206 -25.68 16.54 3.37
N TRP A 207 -25.35 16.05 4.57
CA TRP A 207 -24.08 15.39 4.83
C TRP A 207 -23.96 14.06 4.07
N ALA A 208 -25.01 13.24 4.05
CA ALA A 208 -25.04 11.99 3.28
C ALA A 208 -24.82 12.24 1.77
N ASN A 209 -25.57 13.18 1.18
CA ASN A 209 -25.45 13.55 -0.23
C ASN A 209 -24.05 14.09 -0.59
N LYS A 210 -23.39 14.78 0.33
CA LYS A 210 -22.04 15.31 0.09
C LYS A 210 -21.02 14.19 -0.09
N ARG A 211 -21.16 13.06 0.62
CA ARG A 211 -20.32 11.86 0.43
C ARG A 211 -20.56 11.21 -0.92
N GLU A 212 -21.83 11.08 -1.30
CA GLU A 212 -22.23 10.38 -2.53
C GLU A 212 -22.00 11.18 -3.82
N ARG A 213 -21.37 12.36 -3.72
CA ARG A 213 -21.09 13.21 -4.88
C ARG A 213 -20.05 12.62 -5.84
N LEU A 214 -19.18 11.74 -5.37
CA LEU A 214 -18.14 11.11 -6.19
C LEU A 214 -18.38 9.61 -6.31
N GLY A 215 -18.69 9.16 -7.53
CA GLY A 215 -18.64 7.75 -7.86
C GLY A 215 -17.21 7.34 -8.17
N VAL A 216 -16.66 6.42 -7.39
CA VAL A 216 -15.36 5.81 -7.67
C VAL A 216 -15.60 4.41 -8.20
N TYR A 217 -15.18 4.16 -9.44
CA TYR A 217 -15.21 2.84 -10.05
C TYR A 217 -13.81 2.24 -9.95
N PRO A 218 -13.64 1.07 -9.28
CA PRO A 218 -12.32 0.45 -9.10
C PRO A 218 -11.70 -0.01 -10.42
N SER A 219 -12.56 -0.29 -11.41
CA SER A 219 -12.19 -0.56 -12.79
C SER A 219 -13.26 0.00 -13.71
N ALA A 220 -12.89 0.27 -14.96
CA ALA A 220 -13.83 0.65 -16.01
C ALA A 220 -13.23 0.32 -17.39
N THR A 221 -14.10 0.03 -18.34
CA THR A 221 -13.73 -0.18 -19.74
C THR A 221 -14.00 1.09 -20.53
N LEU A 222 -12.96 1.63 -21.17
CA LEU A 222 -13.08 2.81 -22.04
C LEU A 222 -13.18 2.36 -23.49
N PHE A 223 -14.21 2.83 -24.20
CA PHE A 223 -14.36 2.67 -25.64
C PHE A 223 -13.96 3.95 -26.34
N GLU A 224 -13.06 3.81 -27.31
CA GLU A 224 -12.80 4.84 -28.31
C GLU A 224 -13.40 4.41 -29.65
N PHE A 225 -14.30 5.26 -30.16
CA PHE A 225 -14.97 5.08 -31.43
C PHE A 225 -14.23 5.83 -32.54
N ASN A 226 -14.34 5.38 -33.79
CA ASN A 226 -13.73 6.08 -34.92
C ASN A 226 -14.42 7.42 -35.22
N SER A 227 -15.73 7.49 -34.98
CA SER A 227 -16.55 8.69 -35.18
C SER A 227 -17.54 8.91 -34.03
N ALA A 228 -18.09 10.13 -33.95
CA ALA A 228 -19.15 10.44 -32.98
C ALA A 228 -20.48 9.74 -33.31
N GLU A 229 -20.72 9.43 -34.59
CA GLU A 229 -21.90 8.70 -35.05
C GLU A 229 -21.87 7.25 -34.56
N ASP A 230 -20.71 6.58 -34.64
CA ASP A 230 -20.54 5.21 -34.13
C ASP A 230 -20.82 5.12 -32.62
N LEU A 231 -20.35 6.12 -31.85
CA LEU A 231 -20.63 6.20 -30.41
C LEU A 231 -22.14 6.33 -30.15
N GLN A 232 -22.79 7.24 -30.88
CA GLN A 232 -24.23 7.48 -30.72
C GLN A 232 -25.04 6.22 -31.06
N GLU A 233 -24.65 5.51 -32.11
CA GLU A 233 -25.28 4.24 -32.51
C GLU A 233 -25.08 3.16 -31.46
N ALA A 234 -23.87 3.03 -30.90
CA ALA A 234 -23.57 2.05 -29.85
C ALA A 234 -24.38 2.31 -28.57
N LEU A 235 -24.51 3.58 -28.14
CA LEU A 235 -25.36 3.95 -27.01
C LEU A 235 -26.84 3.66 -27.29
N ALA A 236 -27.33 3.97 -28.50
CA ALA A 236 -28.71 3.69 -28.90
C ALA A 236 -29.04 2.19 -28.97
N ARG A 237 -28.04 1.35 -29.29
CA ARG A 237 -28.13 -0.13 -29.28
C ARG A 237 -28.05 -0.74 -27.88
N GLY A 238 -27.86 0.07 -26.84
CA GLY A 238 -27.91 -0.38 -25.44
C GLY A 238 -26.54 -0.65 -24.80
N LEU A 239 -25.44 -0.09 -25.31
CA LEU A 239 -24.18 -0.06 -24.58
C LEU A 239 -24.40 0.62 -23.20
N PRO A 240 -24.14 -0.06 -22.07
CA PRO A 240 -24.41 0.47 -20.73
C PRO A 240 -23.31 1.44 -20.27
N GLY A 241 -22.93 2.38 -21.15
CA GLY A 241 -21.84 3.32 -20.95
C GLY A 241 -22.30 4.76 -20.76
N VAL A 242 -21.47 5.54 -20.07
CA VAL A 242 -21.61 6.98 -19.95
C VAL A 242 -20.70 7.64 -20.98
N ARG A 243 -21.26 8.57 -21.78
CA ARG A 243 -20.48 9.37 -22.74
C ARG A 243 -19.54 10.31 -21.99
N LEU A 244 -18.24 10.24 -22.31
CA LEU A 244 -17.20 11.13 -21.76
C LEU A 244 -16.81 12.25 -22.73
N SER A 245 -16.79 11.96 -24.04
CA SER A 245 -16.45 12.94 -25.07
C SER A 245 -17.25 12.69 -26.36
N GLU A 246 -16.87 13.30 -27.47
CA GLU A 246 -17.47 13.02 -28.77
C GLU A 246 -17.27 11.59 -29.25
N ARG A 247 -16.17 10.95 -28.85
CA ARG A 247 -15.75 9.63 -29.33
C ARG A 247 -15.45 8.63 -28.21
N LEU A 248 -15.57 9.04 -26.95
CA LEU A 248 -15.25 8.20 -25.79
C LEU A 248 -16.49 7.91 -24.95
N ALA A 249 -16.65 6.64 -24.58
CA ALA A 249 -17.60 6.21 -23.55
C ALA A 249 -16.92 5.32 -22.52
N VAL A 250 -17.38 5.40 -21.28
CA VAL A 250 -16.90 4.57 -20.18
C VAL A 250 -18.01 3.63 -19.70
N VAL A 251 -17.66 2.36 -19.50
CA VAL A 251 -18.54 1.35 -18.92
C VAL A 251 -17.95 0.92 -17.58
N ALA A 252 -18.70 1.10 -16.51
CA ALA A 252 -18.24 0.82 -15.14
C ALA A 252 -18.03 -0.68 -14.87
N ASN A 253 -18.79 -1.55 -15.55
CA ASN A 253 -18.71 -2.99 -15.35
C ASN A 253 -18.55 -3.70 -16.70
N GLU A 254 -17.37 -4.27 -16.92
CA GLU A 254 -17.03 -4.95 -18.17
C GLU A 254 -17.96 -6.13 -18.47
N SER A 255 -18.46 -6.83 -17.45
CA SER A 255 -19.38 -7.98 -17.62
C SER A 255 -20.73 -7.60 -18.20
N ALA A 256 -21.10 -6.30 -18.18
CA ALA A 256 -22.32 -5.80 -18.78
C ALA A 256 -22.18 -5.54 -20.29
N ILE A 257 -20.97 -5.66 -20.84
CA ILE A 257 -20.69 -5.40 -22.25
C ILE A 257 -20.89 -6.67 -23.08
N ASP A 258 -21.71 -6.59 -24.13
CA ASP A 258 -21.74 -7.62 -25.16
C ASP A 258 -20.77 -7.28 -26.30
N PHE A 259 -19.54 -7.80 -26.20
CA PHE A 259 -18.47 -7.55 -27.16
C PHE A 259 -18.76 -8.05 -28.59
N ARG A 260 -19.76 -8.93 -28.78
CA ARG A 260 -20.10 -9.47 -30.11
C ARG A 260 -20.62 -8.40 -31.08
N HIS A 261 -21.08 -7.28 -30.56
CA HIS A 261 -21.56 -6.15 -31.36
C HIS A 261 -20.43 -5.22 -31.83
N PHE A 262 -19.19 -5.44 -31.40
CA PHE A 262 -18.05 -4.57 -31.70
C PHE A 262 -17.01 -5.30 -32.56
N ARG A 263 -16.50 -4.60 -33.58
CA ARG A 263 -15.26 -4.98 -34.27
C ARG A 263 -14.12 -4.19 -33.64
N LEU A 264 -13.43 -4.82 -32.68
CA LEU A 264 -12.35 -4.18 -31.94
C LEU A 264 -11.11 -4.02 -32.84
N ALA A 265 -10.65 -2.78 -33.03
CA ALA A 265 -9.40 -2.50 -33.71
C ALA A 265 -8.18 -2.79 -32.82
N GLY A 266 -8.36 -2.72 -31.50
CA GLY A 266 -7.35 -3.05 -30.50
C GLY A 266 -7.96 -3.08 -29.10
N THR A 267 -7.28 -3.76 -28.18
CA THR A 267 -7.64 -3.83 -26.77
C THR A 267 -6.40 -3.52 -25.94
N ARG A 268 -6.55 -2.69 -24.90
CA ARG A 268 -5.48 -2.29 -24.00
C ARG A 268 -5.90 -2.53 -22.56
N ASP A 269 -5.09 -3.28 -21.83
CA ASP A 269 -5.23 -3.48 -20.39
C ASP A 269 -4.16 -2.63 -19.67
N TYR A 270 -4.61 -1.57 -18.99
CA TYR A 270 -3.75 -0.67 -18.24
C TYR A 270 -3.25 -1.26 -16.91
N GLY A 271 -3.71 -2.46 -16.53
CA GLY A 271 -3.13 -3.25 -15.45
C GLY A 271 -1.84 -3.98 -15.85
N LEU A 272 -1.56 -4.11 -17.15
CA LEU A 272 -0.33 -4.71 -17.67
C LEU A 272 0.75 -3.66 -17.96
N PRO A 273 2.04 -4.05 -17.99
CA PRO A 273 3.11 -3.15 -18.41
C PRO A 273 2.83 -2.55 -19.80
N PRO A 274 3.13 -1.27 -20.03
CA PRO A 274 2.85 -0.63 -21.30
C PRO A 274 3.58 -1.29 -22.48
N GLU A 275 2.98 -1.24 -23.66
CA GLU A 275 3.63 -1.75 -24.86
C GLU A 275 4.83 -0.89 -25.28
N LYS A 276 5.86 -1.58 -25.80
CA LYS A 276 7.03 -0.95 -26.41
C LYS A 276 6.66 -0.40 -27.79
N CYS A 277 6.26 0.86 -27.84
CA CYS A 277 5.72 1.54 -29.02
C CYS A 277 6.55 2.76 -29.47
N VAL A 278 7.71 2.99 -28.85
CA VAL A 278 8.59 4.13 -29.15
C VAL A 278 9.95 3.63 -29.65
N GLU A 279 10.36 4.13 -30.82
CA GLU A 279 11.68 3.90 -31.41
C GLU A 279 12.56 5.14 -31.22
N VAL A 280 13.78 4.94 -30.73
CA VAL A 280 14.79 6.00 -30.60
C VAL A 280 15.66 6.00 -31.85
N ALA A 281 15.78 7.16 -32.52
CA ALA A 281 16.64 7.32 -33.68
C ALA A 281 18.13 7.29 -33.31
N GLU A 282 19.01 7.22 -34.32
CA GLU A 282 20.47 7.15 -34.13
C GLU A 282 21.05 8.40 -33.45
N ASP A 283 20.42 9.56 -33.60
CA ASP A 283 20.78 10.79 -32.91
C ASP A 283 20.55 10.72 -31.38
N GLY A 284 19.85 9.69 -30.91
CA GLY A 284 19.53 9.44 -29.51
C GLY A 284 18.51 10.42 -28.91
N VAL A 285 18.02 11.40 -29.66
CA VAL A 285 17.15 12.47 -29.15
C VAL A 285 15.83 12.58 -29.90
N SER A 286 15.73 11.98 -31.08
CA SER A 286 14.48 11.88 -31.83
C SER A 286 13.77 10.56 -31.51
N LEU A 287 12.48 10.65 -31.21
CA LEU A 287 11.62 9.55 -30.79
C LEU A 287 10.48 9.40 -31.80
N THR A 288 10.30 8.20 -32.35
CA THR A 288 9.20 7.87 -33.27
C THR A 288 8.20 6.97 -32.58
N ILE A 289 6.93 7.33 -32.61
CA ILE A 289 5.84 6.60 -31.96
C ILE A 289 5.02 5.84 -33.01
N ASP A 290 4.75 4.57 -32.74
CA ASP A 290 3.74 3.78 -33.43
C ASP A 290 2.36 3.99 -32.79
N LEU A 291 1.49 4.76 -33.46
CA LEU A 291 0.17 5.12 -32.91
C LEU A 291 -0.77 3.91 -32.76
N ALA A 292 -0.61 2.87 -33.57
CA ALA A 292 -1.44 1.66 -33.44
C ALA A 292 -1.11 0.89 -32.15
N ARG A 293 0.12 1.05 -31.65
CA ARG A 293 0.62 0.39 -30.45
C ARG A 293 0.61 1.27 -29.21
N SER A 294 0.49 2.59 -29.37
CA SER A 294 0.41 3.53 -28.26
C SER A 294 -0.88 3.38 -27.46
N ASP A 295 -0.81 3.77 -26.18
CA ASP A 295 -1.97 3.95 -25.33
C ASP A 295 -2.31 5.44 -25.15
N LEU A 296 -3.41 5.74 -24.46
CA LEU A 296 -3.91 7.10 -24.27
C LEU A 296 -3.02 7.95 -23.35
N LEU A 297 -2.15 7.32 -22.56
CA LEU A 297 -1.28 8.02 -21.60
C LEU A 297 0.00 8.50 -22.28
N LEU A 298 0.48 7.79 -23.30
CA LEU A 298 1.76 8.04 -23.94
C LEU A 298 1.94 9.50 -24.41
N GLU A 299 0.92 10.09 -25.04
CA GLU A 299 1.02 11.46 -25.53
C GLU A 299 1.19 12.47 -24.38
N THR A 300 0.42 12.29 -23.30
CA THR A 300 0.51 13.13 -22.10
C THR A 300 1.86 12.94 -21.41
N GLU A 301 2.39 11.71 -21.38
CA GLU A 301 3.73 11.44 -20.84
C GLU A 301 4.82 12.14 -21.67
N MET A 302 4.77 12.03 -23.00
CA MET A 302 5.77 12.57 -23.91
C MET A 302 5.85 14.10 -23.87
N GLN A 303 4.70 14.77 -23.82
CA GLN A 303 4.64 16.24 -23.75
C GLN A 303 5.31 16.82 -22.50
N ARG A 304 5.54 16.01 -21.45
CA ARG A 304 6.26 16.44 -20.25
C ARG A 304 7.75 16.65 -20.48
N PHE A 305 8.35 16.05 -21.51
CA PHE A 305 9.80 16.06 -21.68
C PHE A 305 10.30 16.07 -23.13
N ALA A 306 9.39 16.04 -24.11
CA ALA A 306 9.71 16.05 -25.52
C ALA A 306 8.76 16.99 -26.29
N GLU A 307 9.28 17.60 -27.35
CA GLU A 307 8.53 18.47 -28.26
C GLU A 307 8.07 17.69 -29.48
N LEU A 308 6.84 17.90 -29.95
CA LEU A 308 6.33 17.28 -31.17
C LEU A 308 7.01 17.92 -32.40
N LEU A 309 7.64 17.11 -33.25
CA LEU A 309 8.22 17.52 -34.52
C LEU A 309 7.21 17.26 -35.63
N ASP A 310 6.65 18.33 -36.21
CA ASP A 310 5.70 18.39 -37.33
C ASP A 310 4.57 17.35 -37.38
N SER A 311 3.34 17.84 -37.38
CA SER A 311 2.10 17.06 -37.31
C SER A 311 1.73 16.32 -38.60
N SER A 312 2.59 16.25 -39.61
CA SER A 312 2.33 15.44 -40.80
C SER A 312 2.36 13.96 -40.39
N LEU A 313 1.17 13.37 -40.23
CA LEU A 313 0.93 11.95 -39.98
C LEU A 313 1.47 11.12 -41.16
N ASN A 314 2.79 10.99 -41.26
CA ASN A 314 3.41 10.07 -42.20
C ASN A 314 3.14 8.66 -41.66
N ASN A 315 2.14 7.99 -42.25
CA ASN A 315 1.85 6.57 -42.09
C ASN A 315 1.54 6.14 -40.64
N GLY A 316 0.79 6.94 -39.87
CA GLY A 316 0.42 6.57 -38.50
C GLY A 316 1.57 6.64 -37.49
N ARG A 317 2.66 7.32 -37.83
CA ARG A 317 3.77 7.60 -36.92
C ARG A 317 3.78 9.08 -36.51
N ARG A 318 4.13 9.35 -35.26
CA ARG A 318 4.42 10.71 -34.76
C ARG A 318 5.87 10.80 -34.32
N GLN A 319 6.48 11.96 -34.52
CA GLN A 319 7.87 12.20 -34.14
C GLN A 319 7.94 13.25 -33.04
N TYR A 320 8.77 12.99 -32.05
CA TYR A 320 9.07 13.90 -30.95
C TYR A 320 10.58 14.08 -30.85
N ARG A 321 11.02 15.19 -30.28
CA ARG A 321 12.42 15.47 -30.02
C ARG A 321 12.63 15.92 -28.59
N LEU A 322 13.68 15.38 -27.99
CA LEU A 322 14.21 15.86 -26.72
C LEU A 322 15.03 17.13 -26.98
N THR A 323 14.66 18.23 -26.33
CA THR A 323 15.41 19.48 -26.37
C THR A 323 15.89 19.85 -24.96
N PRO A 324 16.91 20.71 -24.84
CA PRO A 324 17.28 21.26 -23.54
C PRO A 324 16.10 21.94 -22.82
N ALA A 325 15.22 22.62 -23.57
CA ALA A 325 14.06 23.32 -23.03
C ALA A 325 13.00 22.34 -22.51
N SER A 326 12.65 21.31 -23.29
CA SER A 326 11.65 20.31 -22.93
C SER A 326 12.06 19.51 -21.70
N LEU A 327 13.34 19.12 -21.60
CA LEU A 327 13.87 18.39 -20.45
C LEU A 327 13.99 19.28 -19.21
N THR A 328 14.30 20.57 -19.37
CA THR A 328 14.32 21.53 -18.26
C THR A 328 12.91 21.73 -17.70
N ALA A 329 11.91 21.93 -18.56
CA ALA A 329 10.50 22.02 -18.15
C ALA A 329 10.01 20.73 -17.46
N GLY A 330 10.39 19.57 -18.00
CA GLY A 330 10.13 18.29 -17.38
C GLY A 330 10.70 18.21 -15.97
N ARG A 331 11.96 18.61 -15.78
CA ARG A 331 12.62 18.63 -14.47
C ARG A 331 11.94 19.57 -13.47
N GLU A 332 11.54 20.76 -13.91
CA GLU A 332 10.77 21.71 -13.09
C GLU A 332 9.41 21.15 -12.66
N SER A 333 8.80 20.30 -13.50
CA SER A 333 7.58 19.55 -13.17
C SER A 333 7.81 18.29 -12.30
N GLY A 334 9.04 18.07 -11.82
CA GLY A 334 9.41 16.93 -10.97
C GLY A 334 9.84 15.67 -11.72
N LEU A 335 10.09 15.72 -13.04
CA LEU A 335 10.63 14.59 -13.78
C LEU A 335 12.13 14.42 -13.51
N GLY A 336 12.49 13.39 -12.74
CA GLY A 336 13.87 13.04 -12.45
C GLY A 336 14.51 12.13 -13.51
N LEU A 337 15.85 12.06 -13.51
CA LEU A 337 16.62 11.15 -14.39
C LEU A 337 16.14 9.70 -14.29
N ARG A 338 15.96 9.20 -13.07
CA ARG A 338 15.49 7.83 -12.85
C ARG A 338 14.10 7.58 -13.46
N ALA A 339 13.17 8.50 -13.30
CA ALA A 339 11.82 8.36 -13.86
C ALA A 339 11.85 8.33 -15.40
N LEU A 340 12.70 9.16 -16.01
CA LEU A 340 12.86 9.15 -17.47
C LEU A 340 13.61 7.90 -17.95
N GLU A 341 14.59 7.38 -17.20
CA GLU A 341 15.25 6.09 -17.52
C GLU A 341 14.27 4.91 -17.45
N GLU A 342 13.42 4.87 -16.42
CA GLU A 342 12.35 3.87 -16.29
C GLU A 342 11.35 3.99 -17.45
N TRP A 343 10.96 5.22 -17.82
CA TRP A 343 10.09 5.47 -18.97
C TRP A 343 10.70 4.95 -20.29
N PHE A 344 11.99 5.23 -20.54
CA PHE A 344 12.69 4.73 -21.73
C PHE A 344 12.67 3.19 -21.77
N LEU A 345 12.98 2.54 -20.64
CA LEU A 345 12.98 1.09 -20.57
C LEU A 345 11.59 0.50 -20.84
N GLN A 346 10.53 1.12 -20.30
CA GLN A 346 9.15 0.67 -20.48
C GLN A 346 8.66 0.88 -21.92
N ARG A 347 8.81 2.09 -22.47
CA ARG A 347 8.22 2.48 -23.76
C ARG A 347 9.06 2.13 -24.99
N THR A 348 10.38 2.06 -24.84
CA THR A 348 11.31 1.72 -25.94
C THR A 348 11.92 0.34 -25.81
N GLY A 349 11.92 -0.24 -24.59
CA GLY A 349 12.65 -1.47 -24.29
C GLY A 349 14.17 -1.31 -24.19
N LYS A 350 14.69 -0.08 -24.31
CA LYS A 350 16.12 0.24 -24.26
C LYS A 350 16.39 1.23 -23.14
N ALA A 351 17.63 1.25 -22.65
CA ALA A 351 18.08 2.30 -21.76
C ALA A 351 18.06 3.67 -22.47
N MET A 352 18.00 4.74 -21.67
CA MET A 352 18.13 6.11 -22.19
C MET A 352 19.42 6.29 -22.98
N SER A 353 19.33 6.99 -24.11
CA SER A 353 20.49 7.27 -24.94
C SER A 353 21.52 8.16 -24.21
N PRO A 354 22.82 8.07 -24.54
CA PRO A 354 23.82 8.97 -23.98
C PRO A 354 23.53 10.45 -24.26
N ALA A 355 22.97 10.77 -25.44
CA ALA A 355 22.62 12.13 -25.83
C ALA A 355 21.47 12.69 -24.97
N ALA A 356 20.42 11.90 -24.74
CA ALA A 356 19.32 12.29 -23.85
C ALA A 356 19.80 12.48 -22.41
N ARG A 357 20.67 11.58 -21.92
CA ARG A 357 21.26 11.70 -20.58
C ARG A 357 22.13 12.96 -20.46
N LEU A 358 22.92 13.28 -21.48
CA LEU A 358 23.73 14.50 -21.52
C LEU A 358 22.85 15.76 -21.49
N LEU A 359 21.74 15.79 -22.24
CA LEU A 359 20.83 16.95 -22.22
C LEU A 359 20.19 17.16 -20.84
N LEU A 360 19.83 16.08 -20.14
CA LEU A 360 19.21 16.17 -18.82
C LEU A 360 20.23 16.51 -17.71
N ALA A 361 21.41 15.88 -17.75
CA ALA A 361 22.45 16.03 -16.73
C ALA A 361 23.37 17.21 -16.99
N GLY A 362 23.42 17.75 -18.22
CA GLY A 362 24.34 18.79 -18.66
C GLY A 362 24.47 19.98 -17.70
N PRO A 363 23.36 20.56 -17.19
CA PRO A 363 23.42 21.66 -16.21
C PRO A 363 24.09 21.31 -14.86
N LEU A 364 24.26 20.02 -14.56
CA LEU A 364 24.89 19.51 -13.34
C LEU A 364 26.33 19.02 -13.58
N VAL A 365 26.76 18.94 -14.84
CA VAL A 365 28.13 18.54 -15.17
C VAL A 365 29.06 19.68 -14.77
N PRO A 366 30.16 19.40 -14.05
CA PRO A 366 31.17 20.40 -13.76
C PRO A 366 31.68 21.09 -15.04
N PRO A 367 32.16 22.35 -14.96
CA PRO A 367 32.73 23.03 -16.11
C PRO A 367 33.76 22.15 -16.82
N MET A 368 33.63 22.04 -18.14
CA MET A 368 34.55 21.27 -18.96
C MET A 368 35.75 22.13 -19.34
N ASP A 369 36.95 21.60 -19.15
CA ASP A 369 38.19 22.24 -19.61
C ASP A 369 38.38 21.97 -21.11
N LEU A 370 38.26 23.02 -21.92
CA LEU A 370 38.71 22.96 -23.31
C LEU A 370 40.17 23.42 -23.38
N ARG A 371 41.07 22.53 -23.83
CA ARG A 371 42.50 22.83 -23.98
C ARG A 371 42.94 22.65 -25.41
N ARG A 372 43.69 23.61 -25.93
CA ARG A 372 44.34 23.47 -27.24
C ARG A 372 45.51 22.52 -27.10
N GLN A 373 45.53 21.48 -27.93
CA GLN A 373 46.62 20.52 -28.03
C GLN A 373 47.01 20.40 -29.49
N LEU A 374 48.31 20.30 -29.75
CA LEU A 374 48.83 20.03 -31.08
C LEU A 374 48.98 18.53 -31.25
N VAL A 375 48.63 18.05 -32.44
CA VAL A 375 48.64 16.64 -32.76
C VAL A 375 49.86 16.36 -33.64
N LEU A 376 50.83 15.64 -33.09
CA LEU A 376 51.99 15.17 -33.84
C LEU A 376 51.65 13.84 -34.52
N HIS A 377 51.58 13.88 -35.84
CA HIS A 377 51.50 12.69 -36.67
C HIS A 377 52.91 12.19 -36.99
N VAL A 378 53.16 10.90 -36.77
CA VAL A 378 54.43 10.24 -37.13
C VAL A 378 54.19 9.16 -38.17
N SER A 379 55.24 8.75 -38.87
CA SER A 379 55.13 7.84 -40.02
C SER A 379 54.73 6.42 -39.64
N THR A 380 55.15 5.92 -38.47
CA THR A 380 54.87 4.54 -38.03
C THR A 380 54.63 4.46 -36.52
N ALA A 381 54.04 3.34 -36.08
CA ALA A 381 53.78 3.10 -34.66
C ALA A 381 55.07 2.97 -33.84
N GLU A 382 56.12 2.38 -34.42
CA GLU A 382 57.43 2.21 -33.79
C GLU A 382 58.08 3.56 -33.50
N VAL A 383 57.92 4.54 -34.38
CA VAL A 383 58.40 5.91 -34.14
C VAL A 383 57.63 6.52 -32.97
N ALA A 384 56.30 6.38 -32.92
CA ALA A 384 55.50 6.87 -31.80
C ALA A 384 55.93 6.22 -30.47
N ASP A 385 56.18 4.91 -30.49
CA ASP A 385 56.63 4.15 -29.32
C ASP A 385 58.02 4.61 -28.87
N GLY A 386 58.95 4.79 -29.81
CA GLY A 386 60.28 5.32 -29.52
C GLY A 386 60.22 6.70 -28.85
N LEU A 387 59.39 7.61 -29.36
CA LEU A 387 59.21 8.95 -28.77
C LEU A 387 58.55 8.92 -27.38
N MET A 388 57.69 7.94 -27.12
CA MET A 388 57.07 7.74 -25.80
C MET A 388 58.01 7.02 -24.80
N GLN A 389 58.98 6.25 -25.27
CA GLN A 389 59.93 5.56 -24.40
C GLN A 389 61.14 6.43 -24.07
N TRP A 390 61.56 7.30 -24.99
CA TRP A 390 62.73 8.13 -24.80
C TRP A 390 62.45 9.25 -23.77
N PRO A 391 63.18 9.33 -22.64
CA PRO A 391 62.85 10.24 -21.53
C PRO A 391 62.73 11.72 -21.92
N GLU A 392 63.60 12.16 -22.83
CA GLU A 392 63.73 13.54 -23.27
C GLU A 392 62.52 14.01 -24.09
N THR A 393 61.89 13.12 -24.86
CA THR A 393 60.66 13.43 -25.60
C THR A 393 59.42 13.07 -24.81
N ARG A 394 59.44 12.01 -24.00
CA ARG A 394 58.27 11.54 -23.25
C ARG A 394 57.69 12.59 -22.31
N SER A 395 58.53 13.40 -21.68
CA SER A 395 58.11 14.50 -20.79
C SER A 395 57.42 15.66 -21.51
N LEU A 396 57.58 15.74 -22.85
CA LEU A 396 57.00 16.77 -23.71
C LEU A 396 55.68 16.30 -24.37
N LEU A 397 55.41 14.99 -24.33
CA LEU A 397 54.21 14.37 -24.88
C LEU A 397 53.13 14.22 -23.79
N LEU A 398 51.91 14.63 -24.10
CA LEU A 398 50.78 14.51 -23.18
C LEU A 398 50.24 13.08 -23.15
N ALA A 399 49.86 12.56 -24.33
CA ALA A 399 49.24 11.26 -24.47
C ALA A 399 49.40 10.71 -25.89
N ARG A 400 49.18 9.40 -26.05
CA ARG A 400 49.03 8.76 -27.35
C ARG A 400 47.56 8.76 -27.74
N LEU A 401 47.21 9.41 -28.85
CA LEU A 401 45.83 9.49 -29.36
C LEU A 401 45.51 8.36 -30.35
N GLY A 402 46.53 7.72 -30.91
CA GLY A 402 46.40 6.61 -31.86
C GLY A 402 47.73 5.92 -32.14
N PRO A 403 47.77 4.92 -33.04
CA PRO A 403 49.01 4.18 -33.34
C PRO A 403 50.13 5.09 -33.85
N THR A 404 49.80 6.13 -34.63
CA THR A 404 50.76 7.07 -35.25
C THR A 404 50.54 8.51 -34.81
N THR A 405 49.83 8.74 -33.70
CA THR A 405 49.34 10.07 -33.33
C THR A 405 49.59 10.36 -31.85
N LEU A 406 50.30 11.46 -31.59
CA LEU A 406 50.71 11.89 -30.24
C LEU A 406 50.16 13.29 -29.95
N ALA A 407 49.63 13.50 -28.75
CA ALA A 407 49.22 14.80 -28.26
C ALA A 407 50.40 15.54 -27.63
N VAL A 408 50.60 16.79 -28.00
CA VAL A 408 51.67 17.67 -27.51
C VAL A 408 51.04 18.96 -26.98
N ALA A 409 51.51 19.43 -25.83
CA ALA A 409 51.12 20.73 -25.30
C ALA A 409 51.69 21.85 -26.18
N GLU A 410 50.93 22.92 -26.41
CA GLU A 410 51.33 24.01 -27.32
C GLU A 410 52.66 24.65 -26.85
N GLU A 411 52.83 24.83 -25.54
CA GLU A 411 54.02 25.37 -24.91
C GLU A 411 55.26 24.46 -25.00
N LYS A 412 55.08 23.18 -25.32
CA LYS A 412 56.17 22.19 -25.41
C LYS A 412 56.62 21.90 -26.84
N VAL A 413 55.98 22.49 -27.84
CA VAL A 413 56.26 22.18 -29.25
C VAL A 413 57.65 22.60 -29.68
N GLU A 414 58.13 23.78 -29.29
CA GLU A 414 59.46 24.24 -29.70
C GLU A 414 60.57 23.42 -29.03
N GLU A 415 60.40 23.07 -27.76
CA GLU A 415 61.30 22.16 -27.04
C GLU A 415 61.30 20.77 -27.70
N LEU A 416 60.12 20.26 -28.06
CA LEU A 416 59.98 18.97 -28.74
C LEU A 416 60.67 19.01 -30.12
N ARG A 417 60.50 20.10 -30.88
CA ARG A 417 61.15 20.26 -32.19
C ARG A 417 62.66 20.24 -32.08
N GLN A 418 63.22 20.88 -31.07
CA GLN A 418 64.67 20.85 -30.80
C GLN A 418 65.16 19.43 -30.46
N ARG A 419 64.43 18.70 -29.60
CA ARG A 419 64.76 17.31 -29.25
C ARG A 419 64.67 16.37 -30.44
N LEU A 420 63.61 16.48 -31.25
CA LEU A 420 63.44 15.70 -32.46
C LEU A 420 64.52 16.02 -33.51
N GLY A 421 64.87 17.30 -33.66
CA GLY A 421 65.98 17.73 -34.51
C GLY A 421 67.32 17.09 -34.11
N SER A 422 67.58 16.93 -32.81
CA SER A 422 68.79 16.24 -32.32
C SER A 422 68.83 14.74 -32.66
N LEU A 423 67.67 14.11 -32.91
CA LEU A 423 67.54 12.75 -33.41
C LEU A 423 67.53 12.64 -34.95
N GLY A 424 67.64 13.76 -35.67
CA GLY A 424 67.52 13.80 -37.13
C GLY A 424 66.08 13.74 -37.65
N LEU A 425 65.08 13.91 -36.78
CA LEU A 425 63.66 13.94 -37.16
C LEU A 425 63.22 15.38 -37.42
N THR A 426 62.59 15.64 -38.57
CA THR A 426 62.08 16.97 -38.92
C THR A 426 60.57 17.03 -38.72
N VAL A 427 60.10 18.00 -37.95
CA VAL A 427 58.67 18.29 -37.80
C VAL A 427 58.32 19.52 -38.63
N ALA A 428 57.42 19.33 -39.59
CA ALA A 428 56.76 20.42 -40.30
C ALA A 428 55.47 20.78 -39.56
N LEU A 429 55.28 22.05 -39.25
CA LEU A 429 53.98 22.55 -38.81
C LEU A 429 53.15 22.80 -40.06
N GLU A 430 52.07 22.05 -40.24
CA GLU A 430 51.04 22.44 -41.20
C GLU A 430 50.35 23.68 -40.63
N SER A 431 50.73 24.85 -41.14
CA SER A 431 50.04 26.10 -40.88
C SER A 431 48.63 26.00 -41.49
N GLY A 432 47.67 25.47 -40.73
CA GLY A 432 46.27 25.43 -41.11
C GLY A 432 45.71 26.84 -41.25
N ASN A 433 45.85 27.42 -42.44
CA ASN A 433 45.21 28.66 -42.81
C ASN A 433 43.75 28.34 -43.18
N HIS A 434 42.86 28.27 -42.18
CA HIS A 434 41.42 28.17 -42.43
C HIS A 434 40.81 29.58 -42.43
N PRO A 435 40.16 30.03 -43.54
CA PRO A 435 39.35 31.24 -43.52
C PRO A 435 38.15 31.03 -42.59
N ALA A 436 37.83 32.09 -41.83
CA ALA A 436 36.78 32.14 -40.81
C ALA A 436 35.38 31.94 -41.37
#